data_AF-A0A966QEV9-F1
#
_entry.id   AF-A0A966QEV9-F1
#
_cell.length_a   1.000
_cell.length_b   1.000
_cell.length_c   1.000
_cell.angle_alpha   90.00
_cell.angle_beta   90.00
_cell.angle_gamma   90.00
#
_symmetry.space_group_name_H-M   'P 1'
#
loop_
_entity.id
_entity.type
_entity.pdbx_description
1 polymer ?
#
loop_
_entity_poly.entity_id
_entity_poly.type
_entity_poly.pdbx_seq_one_letter_code
_entity_poly.pdbx_strand_id
1 'polypeptide(L)'
;MIGRFPIIDISPVTYFGGEFVPAKAIPNETIPVSATIIREGHESFTAVAILENSKGKEVQRVPMREVWPGSNRYEGLLTPTDRGSWSFSIEVSAENPGEFKKTLLSRSEKFPIFVERERALVGSWYEFFPRSEGAVKNSDGTITSGTFQSAAKRIPDVAAMGFDVLYIPPIHPIGYSHRKGKNNSLTAGPTDPGVPWGIGNADGGHDAINPELGTLKDFDDFVKVAKKNKIEVALDLALQCSPDHPWVKSNPEWFTKRADGTIAYAENPPKKYQD
;
A
#
# COMPACT_ATOMS: atom_id res chain seq x y z
N MET A 1 32.21 1.31 10.22
CA MET A 1 33.44 1.55 11.03
C MET A 1 33.04 1.48 12.49
N ILE A 2 33.69 0.64 13.30
CA ILE A 2 33.33 0.50 14.72
C ILE A 2 33.94 1.68 15.49
N GLY A 3 33.08 2.49 16.12
CA GLY A 3 33.50 3.60 16.99
C GLY A 3 34.07 3.11 18.33
N ARG A 4 34.32 4.02 19.26
CA ARG A 4 34.77 3.69 20.64
C ARG A 4 33.75 2.80 21.37
N PHE A 5 32.46 2.95 21.03
CA PHE A 5 31.39 2.03 21.42
C PHE A 5 30.88 1.29 20.18
N PRO A 6 31.00 -0.05 20.11
CA PRO A 6 30.28 -0.84 19.12
C PRO A 6 28.75 -0.66 19.26
N ILE A 7 28.13 -0.07 18.25
CA ILE A 7 26.67 0.05 18.08
C ILE A 7 26.31 -0.82 16.89
N ILE A 8 25.73 -2.00 17.14
CA ILE A 8 25.49 -3.03 16.13
C ILE A 8 24.05 -3.54 16.20
N ASP A 9 23.64 -4.29 15.18
CA ASP A 9 22.32 -4.92 15.13
C ASP A 9 21.16 -3.91 15.30
N ILE A 10 21.30 -2.76 14.63
CA ILE A 10 20.35 -1.64 14.75
C ILE A 10 19.02 -2.02 14.07
N SER A 11 17.90 -1.68 14.71
CA SER A 11 16.54 -1.93 14.24
C SER A 11 15.64 -0.70 14.48
N PRO A 12 14.66 -0.40 13.61
CA PRO A 12 14.31 -1.13 12.38
C PRO A 12 15.20 -0.70 11.21
N VAL A 13 15.80 -1.68 10.54
CA VAL A 13 16.67 -1.45 9.38
C VAL A 13 16.40 -2.53 8.33
N THR A 14 16.24 -2.11 7.08
CA THR A 14 16.18 -3.01 5.92
C THR A 14 17.23 -2.56 4.92
N TYR A 15 18.11 -3.48 4.51
CA TYR A 15 19.12 -3.22 3.48
C TYR A 15 18.82 -4.11 2.27
N PHE A 16 18.51 -3.48 1.14
CA PHE A 16 18.12 -4.18 -0.09
C PHE A 16 18.65 -3.40 -1.29
N GLY A 17 19.15 -4.09 -2.32
CA GLY A 17 19.64 -3.45 -3.55
C GLY A 17 20.89 -2.57 -3.39
N GLY A 18 21.62 -2.68 -2.27
CA GLY A 18 22.81 -1.85 -2.00
C GLY A 18 22.52 -0.54 -1.27
N GLU A 19 21.30 -0.36 -0.76
CA GLU A 19 20.91 0.82 0.00
C GLU A 19 19.98 0.46 1.18
N PHE A 20 19.83 1.40 2.12
CA PHE A 20 18.82 1.27 3.16
C PHE A 20 17.44 1.64 2.62
N VAL A 21 16.52 0.68 2.71
CA VAL A 21 15.10 0.92 2.46
C VAL A 21 14.51 1.60 3.69
N PRO A 22 13.79 2.73 3.54
CA PRO A 22 13.20 3.43 4.67
C PRO A 22 12.27 2.54 5.49
N ALA A 23 12.44 2.54 6.80
CA ALA A 23 11.41 2.04 7.71
C ALA A 23 10.12 2.85 7.50
N LYS A 24 8.95 2.24 7.70
CA LYS A 24 7.67 2.89 7.46
C LYS A 24 6.98 3.27 8.77
N ALA A 25 6.30 4.41 8.76
CA ALA A 25 5.45 4.85 9.86
C ALA A 25 4.33 5.78 9.34
N ILE A 26 3.39 6.14 10.21
CA ILE A 26 2.46 7.27 10.03
C ILE A 26 2.73 8.39 11.07
N PRO A 27 2.21 9.61 10.86
CA PRO A 27 2.30 10.69 11.84
C PRO A 27 1.84 10.25 13.23
N ASN A 28 2.68 10.55 14.22
CA ASN A 28 2.44 10.26 15.64
C ASN A 28 2.42 8.77 16.00
N GLU A 29 2.79 7.88 15.08
CA GLU A 29 3.13 6.49 15.43
C GLU A 29 4.48 6.47 16.14
N THR A 30 4.52 5.85 17.31
CA THR A 30 5.75 5.65 18.06
C THR A 30 6.43 4.38 17.58
N ILE A 31 7.65 4.50 17.07
CA ILE A 31 8.46 3.38 16.61
C ILE A 31 9.57 3.05 17.63
N PRO A 32 9.75 1.77 17.98
CA PRO A 32 10.87 1.34 18.80
C PRO A 32 12.14 1.29 17.95
N VAL A 33 13.15 2.05 18.36
CA VAL A 33 14.51 1.99 17.81
C VAL A 33 15.39 1.26 18.81
N SER A 34 16.08 0.22 18.36
CA SER A 34 16.94 -0.57 19.22
C SER A 34 18.30 -0.88 18.60
N ALA A 35 19.28 -1.16 19.45
CA ALA A 35 20.60 -1.62 19.05
C ALA A 35 21.25 -2.45 20.15
N THR A 36 22.20 -3.28 19.76
CA THR A 36 23.13 -3.94 20.68
C THR A 36 24.32 -3.02 20.88
N ILE A 37 24.53 -2.56 22.11
CA ILE A 37 25.57 -1.59 22.46
C ILE A 37 26.55 -2.25 23.41
N ILE A 38 27.80 -2.36 22.97
CA ILE A 38 28.87 -2.99 23.73
C ILE A 38 29.86 -1.92 24.17
N ARG A 39 30.43 -2.09 25.36
CA ARG A 39 31.53 -1.27 25.88
C ARG A 39 32.62 -2.17 26.45
N GLU A 40 33.88 -1.74 26.30
CA GLU A 40 35.02 -2.27 27.05
C GLU A 40 35.07 -1.66 28.46
N GLY A 41 35.29 -2.49 29.50
CA GLY A 41 35.40 -2.05 30.89
C GLY A 41 34.09 -2.15 31.68
N HIS A 42 34.06 -1.57 32.89
CA HIS A 42 32.94 -1.69 33.83
C HIS A 42 32.17 -0.38 34.06
N GLU A 43 32.53 0.71 33.40
CA GLU A 43 31.86 1.99 33.64
C GLU A 43 30.56 2.16 32.86
N SER A 44 29.61 2.88 33.45
CA SER A 44 28.34 3.23 32.83
C SER A 44 28.51 4.13 31.60
N PHE A 45 27.63 3.96 30.61
CA PHE A 45 27.47 4.87 29.48
C PHE A 45 26.01 5.35 29.39
N THR A 46 25.78 6.38 28.58
CA THR A 46 24.45 6.85 28.19
C THR A 46 24.26 6.54 26.71
N ALA A 47 23.13 5.93 26.36
CA ALA A 47 22.69 5.73 24.99
C ALA A 47 21.43 6.55 24.72
N VAL A 48 21.37 7.22 23.57
CA VAL A 48 20.20 7.99 23.13
C VAL A 48 19.86 7.64 21.68
N ALA A 49 18.57 7.56 21.39
CA ALA A 49 18.06 7.53 20.02
C ALA A 49 17.70 8.96 19.60
N ILE A 50 18.11 9.34 18.40
CA ILE A 50 17.97 10.69 17.85
C ILE A 50 17.10 10.60 16.60
N LEU A 51 16.05 11.42 16.53
CA LEU A 51 15.22 11.59 15.33
C LEU A 51 15.54 12.93 14.66
N GLU A 52 15.76 12.89 13.35
CA GLU A 52 16.01 14.05 12.52
C GLU A 52 14.95 14.15 11.41
N ASN A 53 14.52 15.38 11.12
CA ASN A 53 13.57 15.65 10.04
C ASN A 53 14.27 15.71 8.66
N SER A 54 13.49 15.94 7.60
CA SER A 54 13.99 16.04 6.22
C SER A 54 15.06 17.10 5.96
N LYS A 55 15.20 18.10 6.85
CA LYS A 55 16.24 19.14 6.78
C LYS A 55 17.50 18.76 7.59
N GLY A 56 17.55 17.55 8.13
CA GLY A 56 18.63 17.07 9.00
C GLY A 56 18.62 17.71 10.39
N LYS A 57 17.54 18.40 10.78
CA LYS A 57 17.42 19.01 12.12
C LYS A 57 16.99 17.92 13.11
N GLU A 58 17.74 17.77 14.20
CA GLU A 58 17.34 16.99 15.37
C GLU A 58 16.04 17.55 15.96
N VAL A 59 15.04 16.68 16.08
CA VAL A 59 13.71 17.03 16.64
C VAL A 59 13.41 16.30 17.94
N GLN A 60 14.01 15.12 18.15
CA GLN A 60 13.86 14.32 19.36
C GLN A 60 15.19 13.68 19.70
N ARG A 61 15.46 13.62 21.01
CA ARG A 61 16.55 12.88 21.62
C ARG A 61 15.98 12.17 22.82
N VAL A 62 15.90 10.84 22.75
CA VAL A 62 15.28 10.03 23.80
C VAL A 62 16.32 9.09 24.41
N PRO A 63 16.33 8.93 25.74
CA PRO A 63 17.21 7.95 26.38
C PRO A 63 16.80 6.55 25.95
N MET A 64 17.81 5.73 25.65
CA MET A 64 17.60 4.30 25.42
C MET A 64 17.81 3.53 26.72
N ARG A 65 17.00 2.50 26.96
CA ARG A 65 17.09 1.64 28.13
C ARG A 65 17.37 0.21 27.71
N GLU A 66 18.13 -0.50 28.54
CA GLU A 66 18.34 -1.92 28.31
C GLU A 66 17.00 -2.65 28.39
N VAL A 67 16.68 -3.44 27.36
CA VAL A 67 15.40 -4.14 27.22
C VAL A 67 15.30 -5.26 28.27
N TRP A 68 16.39 -6.01 28.45
CA TRP A 68 16.51 -7.05 29.47
C TRP A 68 17.85 -6.92 30.20
N PRO A 69 17.91 -7.07 31.52
CA PRO A 69 19.16 -6.97 32.27
C PRO A 69 20.26 -7.89 31.69
N GLY A 70 21.39 -7.30 31.30
CA GLY A 70 22.56 -8.02 30.78
C GLY A 70 22.47 -8.46 29.32
N SER A 71 21.42 -8.07 28.59
CA SER A 71 21.28 -8.36 27.16
C SER A 71 22.17 -7.50 26.27
N ASN A 72 22.63 -6.36 26.78
CA ASN A 72 23.24 -5.27 26.01
C ASN A 72 22.35 -4.74 24.88
N ARG A 73 21.05 -5.09 24.86
CA ARG A 73 20.08 -4.61 23.90
C ARG A 73 19.40 -3.38 24.47
N TYR A 74 19.55 -2.24 23.84
CA TYR A 74 18.96 -0.99 24.26
C TYR A 74 17.85 -0.56 23.30
N GLU A 75 16.80 0.06 23.84
CA GLU A 75 15.68 0.56 23.06
C GLU A 75 15.28 1.98 23.50
N GLY A 76 14.98 2.83 22.53
CA GLY A 76 14.35 4.14 22.71
C GLY A 76 13.18 4.30 21.74
N LEU A 77 12.21 5.12 22.13
CA LEU A 77 10.97 5.30 21.38
C LEU A 77 10.97 6.66 20.65
N LEU A 78 10.89 6.65 19.32
CA LEU A 78 10.85 7.85 18.49
C LEU A 78 9.46 8.02 17.88
N THR A 79 8.99 9.26 17.76
CA THR A 79 7.64 9.55 17.23
C THR A 79 7.70 10.66 16.19
N PRO A 80 7.85 10.35 14.88
CA PRO A 80 7.78 11.36 13.85
C PRO A 80 6.38 11.96 13.75
N THR A 81 6.27 13.27 13.59
CA THR A 81 5.00 14.00 13.74
C THR A 81 4.32 14.33 12.42
N ASP A 82 5.07 14.33 11.32
CA ASP A 82 4.61 14.83 10.02
C ASP A 82 5.03 13.90 8.89
N ARG A 83 4.30 13.98 7.78
CA ARG A 83 4.59 13.19 6.58
C ARG A 83 5.93 13.57 5.96
N GLY A 84 6.58 12.59 5.33
CA GLY A 84 7.79 12.78 4.53
C GLY A 84 8.97 11.96 5.03
N SER A 85 10.16 12.35 4.59
CA SER A 85 11.40 11.65 4.93
C SER A 85 11.95 12.11 6.28
N TRP A 86 12.36 11.14 7.08
CA TRP A 86 13.01 11.29 8.37
C TRP A 86 14.22 10.36 8.43
N SER A 87 15.03 10.54 9.46
CA SER A 87 16.07 9.56 9.78
C SER A 87 16.26 9.44 11.28
N PHE A 88 16.67 8.26 11.72
CA PHE A 88 17.14 8.08 13.09
C PHE A 88 18.62 7.71 13.13
N SER A 89 19.25 7.98 14.27
CA SER A 89 20.60 7.51 14.59
C SER A 89 20.70 7.25 16.09
N ILE A 90 21.70 6.50 16.49
CA ILE A 90 21.97 6.19 17.90
C ILE A 90 23.30 6.83 18.27
N GLU A 91 23.31 7.51 19.41
CA GLU A 91 24.50 8.12 19.99
C GLU A 91 24.77 7.51 21.36
N VAL A 92 26.03 7.14 21.60
CA VAL A 92 26.51 6.58 22.85
C VAL A 92 27.63 7.46 23.38
N SER A 93 27.49 7.87 24.64
CA SER A 93 28.48 8.70 25.32
C SER A 93 28.83 8.16 26.70
N ALA A 94 30.06 8.40 27.13
CA ALA A 94 30.46 8.17 28.51
C ALA A 94 31.57 9.13 28.93
N GLU A 95 31.67 9.38 30.23
CA GLU A 95 32.80 10.10 30.82
C GLU A 95 33.94 9.12 31.10
N ASN A 96 35.17 9.49 30.69
CA ASN A 96 36.35 8.71 30.99
C ASN A 96 36.77 8.93 32.46
N PRO A 97 36.89 7.88 33.30
CA PRO A 97 37.46 8.02 34.64
C PRO A 97 38.98 8.20 34.54
N GLY A 98 39.45 9.44 34.66
CA GLY A 98 40.88 9.74 34.65
C GLY A 98 41.17 11.20 34.98
N GLU A 99 42.45 11.53 35.20
CA GLU A 99 42.92 12.88 35.56
C GLU A 99 42.55 13.93 34.50
N PHE A 100 42.37 13.48 33.25
CA PHE A 100 41.83 14.27 32.13
C PHE A 100 40.42 13.78 31.79
N LYS A 101 39.39 14.42 32.38
CA LYS A 101 37.98 14.16 32.04
C LYS A 101 37.77 14.39 30.54
N LYS A 102 37.45 13.33 29.81
CA LYS A 102 37.14 13.39 28.38
C LYS A 102 35.85 12.63 28.13
N THR A 103 34.90 13.28 27.47
CA THR A 103 33.70 12.62 26.95
C THR A 103 34.08 11.76 25.76
N LEU A 104 33.79 10.46 25.85
CA LEU A 104 33.86 9.51 24.75
C LEU A 104 32.52 9.54 24.02
N LEU A 105 32.55 9.57 22.68
CA LEU A 105 31.35 9.63 21.84
C LEU A 105 31.45 8.63 20.70
N SER A 106 30.36 7.95 20.38
CA SER A 106 30.17 7.20 19.14
C SER A 106 28.77 7.40 18.63
N ARG A 107 28.62 7.54 17.31
CA ARG A 107 27.33 7.70 16.65
C ARG A 107 27.22 6.70 15.51
N SER A 108 26.06 6.08 15.35
CA SER A 108 25.76 5.26 14.18
C SER A 108 25.66 6.12 12.91
N GLU A 109 25.56 5.47 11.76
CA GLU A 109 25.01 6.13 10.57
C GLU A 109 23.53 6.51 10.76
N LYS A 110 22.98 7.23 9.79
CA LYS A 110 21.57 7.62 9.77
C LYS A 110 20.76 6.60 8.99
N PHE A 111 19.69 6.10 9.59
CA PHE A 111 18.79 5.13 8.99
C PHE A 111 17.49 5.81 8.57
N PRO A 112 17.05 5.64 7.31
CA PRO A 112 15.89 6.36 6.79
C PRO A 112 14.57 5.84 7.37
N ILE A 113 13.63 6.75 7.58
CA ILE A 113 12.22 6.49 7.88
C ILE A 113 11.38 7.28 6.87
N PHE A 114 10.36 6.67 6.29
CA PHE A 114 9.38 7.34 5.45
C PHE A 114 8.01 7.32 6.13
N VAL A 115 7.49 8.52 6.40
CA VAL A 115 6.25 8.72 7.13
C VAL A 115 5.13 9.03 6.15
N GLU A 116 4.21 8.08 5.99
CA GLU A 116 3.08 8.15 5.07
C GLU A 116 1.86 8.79 5.74
N ARG A 117 0.75 8.99 5.03
CA ARG A 117 -0.48 9.52 5.68
C ARG A 117 -1.08 8.48 6.63
N GLU A 118 -1.84 8.91 7.64
CA GLU A 118 -2.52 8.04 8.62
C GLU A 118 -3.29 6.87 7.98
N ARG A 119 -4.06 7.15 6.92
CA ARG A 119 -4.87 6.15 6.19
C ARG A 119 -4.06 5.01 5.55
N ALA A 120 -2.73 5.15 5.42
CA ALA A 120 -1.87 4.06 4.96
C ALA A 120 -1.81 2.89 5.96
N LEU A 121 -2.06 3.16 7.25
CA LEU A 121 -2.08 2.16 8.32
C LEU A 121 -3.48 2.01 8.94
N VAL A 122 -4.19 3.11 9.14
CA VAL A 122 -5.47 3.13 9.88
C VAL A 122 -6.63 3.42 8.94
N GLY A 123 -7.47 2.43 8.69
CA GLY A 123 -8.72 2.64 7.98
C GLY A 123 -9.55 1.37 7.83
N SER A 124 -10.85 1.56 7.75
CA SER A 124 -11.83 0.50 7.52
C SER A 124 -12.29 0.51 6.07
N TRP A 125 -12.28 -0.67 5.43
CA TRP A 125 -12.52 -0.84 4.00
C TRP A 125 -13.82 -1.57 3.73
N TYR A 126 -14.63 -1.04 2.82
CA TYR A 126 -15.83 -1.69 2.31
C TYR A 126 -15.70 -1.90 0.80
N GLU A 127 -16.06 -3.09 0.33
CA GLU A 127 -16.09 -3.43 -1.09
C GLU A 127 -17.53 -3.65 -1.56
N PHE A 128 -17.85 -3.11 -2.73
CA PHE A 128 -19.09 -3.44 -3.43
C PHE A 128 -18.92 -3.26 -4.95
N PHE A 129 -19.86 -3.84 -5.70
CA PHE A 129 -19.88 -3.77 -7.16
C PHE A 129 -20.86 -2.68 -7.59
N PRO A 130 -20.41 -1.55 -8.20
CA PRO A 130 -21.31 -0.49 -8.66
C PRO A 130 -22.42 -0.99 -9.58
N ARG A 131 -22.10 -1.96 -10.47
CA ARG A 131 -23.05 -2.58 -11.39
C ARG A 131 -24.20 -3.32 -10.70
N SER A 132 -24.06 -3.68 -9.42
CA SER A 132 -25.10 -4.38 -8.65
C SER A 132 -26.04 -3.42 -7.94
N GLU A 133 -25.58 -2.22 -7.58
CA GLU A 133 -26.41 -1.23 -6.89
C GLU A 133 -27.37 -0.54 -7.86
N GLY A 134 -28.63 -0.94 -7.80
CA GLY A 134 -29.66 -0.49 -8.75
C GLY A 134 -29.82 -1.40 -9.97
N ALA A 135 -29.16 -2.56 -9.99
CA ALA A 135 -29.42 -3.57 -11.01
C ALA A 135 -30.86 -4.10 -10.92
N VAL A 136 -31.49 -4.34 -12.07
CA VAL A 136 -32.86 -4.86 -12.14
C VAL A 136 -32.90 -6.05 -13.09
N LYS A 137 -33.65 -7.09 -12.71
CA LYS A 137 -34.01 -8.18 -13.60
C LYS A 137 -35.26 -7.82 -14.37
N ASN A 138 -35.15 -7.75 -15.69
CA ASN A 138 -36.25 -7.44 -16.60
C ASN A 138 -37.18 -8.65 -16.75
N SER A 139 -38.39 -8.42 -17.29
CA SER A 139 -39.42 -9.44 -17.47
C SER A 139 -39.00 -10.56 -18.43
N ASP A 140 -38.12 -10.28 -19.37
CA ASP A 140 -37.53 -11.24 -20.31
C ASP A 140 -36.35 -12.04 -19.72
N GLY A 141 -35.99 -11.77 -18.46
CA GLY A 141 -34.90 -12.42 -17.75
C GLY A 141 -33.53 -11.77 -17.93
N THR A 142 -33.40 -10.74 -18.77
CA THR A 142 -32.17 -9.93 -18.89
C THR A 142 -31.92 -9.12 -17.62
N ILE A 143 -30.67 -8.72 -17.38
CA ILE A 143 -30.29 -7.88 -16.25
C ILE A 143 -29.87 -6.51 -16.78
N THR A 144 -30.50 -5.45 -16.29
CA THR A 144 -30.00 -4.08 -16.47
C THR A 144 -29.03 -3.78 -15.34
N SER A 145 -27.81 -3.35 -15.69
CA SER A 145 -26.78 -2.95 -14.74
C SER A 145 -27.20 -1.70 -13.94
N GLY A 146 -26.70 -1.60 -12.70
CA GLY A 146 -26.59 -0.32 -12.00
C GLY A 146 -25.55 0.60 -12.67
N THR A 147 -25.63 1.90 -12.36
CA THR A 147 -24.72 2.94 -12.83
C THR A 147 -23.97 3.58 -11.67
N PHE A 148 -23.00 4.44 -11.93
CA PHE A 148 -22.40 5.26 -10.88
C PHE A 148 -23.42 6.11 -10.12
N GLN A 149 -24.47 6.59 -10.80
CA GLN A 149 -25.52 7.39 -10.16
C GLN A 149 -26.38 6.57 -9.19
N SER A 150 -26.70 5.31 -9.52
CA SER A 150 -27.42 4.43 -8.60
C SER A 150 -26.51 3.93 -7.47
N ALA A 151 -25.27 3.57 -7.78
CA ALA A 151 -24.26 3.16 -6.81
C ALA A 151 -23.93 4.26 -5.78
N ALA A 152 -23.91 5.53 -6.19
CA ALA A 152 -23.68 6.65 -5.28
C ALA A 152 -24.70 6.73 -4.14
N LYS A 153 -25.91 6.19 -4.33
CA LYS A 153 -26.96 6.16 -3.29
C LYS A 153 -26.61 5.22 -2.14
N ARG A 154 -25.69 4.27 -2.33
CA ARG A 154 -25.24 3.34 -1.29
C ARG A 154 -24.16 3.93 -0.37
N ILE A 155 -23.45 4.96 -0.83
CA ILE A 155 -22.34 5.58 -0.09
C ILE A 155 -22.73 6.09 1.31
N PRO A 156 -23.87 6.77 1.52
CA PRO A 156 -24.27 7.20 2.86
C PRO A 156 -24.42 6.04 3.85
N ASP A 157 -24.93 4.89 3.41
CA ASP A 157 -25.07 3.71 4.25
C ASP A 157 -23.71 3.09 4.60
N VAL A 158 -22.77 3.08 3.63
CA VAL A 158 -21.38 2.67 3.86
C VAL A 158 -20.73 3.55 4.93
N ALA A 159 -20.89 4.88 4.82
CA ALA A 159 -20.40 5.81 5.82
C ALA A 159 -21.09 5.63 7.18
N ALA A 160 -22.40 5.34 7.21
CA ALA A 160 -23.15 5.09 8.43
C ALA A 160 -22.69 3.83 9.17
N MET A 161 -22.14 2.84 8.46
CA MET A 161 -21.48 1.67 9.07
C MET A 161 -20.09 1.98 9.65
N GLY A 162 -19.58 3.20 9.46
CA GLY A 162 -18.29 3.65 9.99
C GLY A 162 -17.09 3.35 9.09
N PHE A 163 -17.32 3.04 7.81
CA PHE A 163 -16.24 2.80 6.86
C PHE A 163 -15.55 4.10 6.43
N ASP A 164 -14.27 3.98 6.04
CA ASP A 164 -13.42 5.08 5.61
C ASP A 164 -13.09 5.05 4.12
N VAL A 165 -12.93 3.83 3.58
CA VAL A 165 -12.50 3.58 2.20
C VAL A 165 -13.52 2.70 1.52
N LEU A 166 -13.95 3.11 0.34
CA LEU A 166 -14.78 2.34 -0.56
C LEU A 166 -13.93 1.82 -1.71
N TYR A 167 -13.62 0.55 -1.65
CA TYR A 167 -12.97 -0.17 -2.72
C TYR A 167 -14.02 -0.60 -3.75
N ILE A 168 -13.78 -0.26 -5.02
CA ILE A 168 -14.61 -0.74 -6.13
C ILE A 168 -13.77 -1.57 -7.11
N PRO A 169 -14.29 -2.72 -7.58
CA PRO A 169 -13.68 -3.52 -8.62
C PRO A 169 -13.46 -2.71 -9.91
N PRO A 170 -12.73 -3.26 -10.91
CA PRO A 170 -12.50 -2.57 -12.17
C PRO A 170 -13.79 -2.00 -12.78
N ILE A 171 -13.73 -0.71 -13.15
CA ILE A 171 -14.87 0.05 -13.70
C ILE A 171 -14.80 0.20 -15.22
N HIS A 172 -13.93 -0.58 -15.85
CA HIS A 172 -13.57 -0.48 -17.25
C HIS A 172 -14.46 -1.39 -18.12
N PRO A 173 -14.49 -1.18 -19.45
CA PRO A 173 -15.15 -2.10 -20.36
C PRO A 173 -14.66 -3.54 -20.18
N ILE A 174 -15.55 -4.53 -20.36
CA ILE A 174 -15.26 -5.95 -20.13
C ILE A 174 -15.22 -6.70 -21.47
N GLY A 175 -14.20 -7.55 -21.66
CA GLY A 175 -14.02 -8.41 -22.83
C GLY A 175 -15.20 -9.32 -23.10
N TYR A 176 -15.42 -9.66 -24.37
CA TYR A 176 -16.45 -10.59 -24.84
C TYR A 176 -15.86 -11.97 -25.15
N SER A 177 -14.66 -12.01 -25.71
CA SER A 177 -13.90 -13.23 -26.00
C SER A 177 -13.60 -14.00 -24.72
N HIS A 178 -13.99 -15.28 -24.69
CA HIS A 178 -13.83 -16.17 -23.53
C HIS A 178 -14.46 -15.67 -22.22
N ARG A 179 -15.37 -14.69 -22.29
CA ARG A 179 -16.09 -14.15 -21.14
C ARG A 179 -16.72 -15.27 -20.32
N LYS A 180 -16.49 -15.21 -19.01
CA LYS A 180 -17.10 -16.15 -18.06
C LYS A 180 -18.56 -15.81 -17.77
N GLY A 181 -19.36 -16.87 -17.65
CA GLY A 181 -20.77 -16.79 -17.27
C GLY A 181 -20.99 -16.87 -15.76
N LYS A 182 -22.26 -16.94 -15.37
CA LYS A 182 -22.65 -17.14 -13.96
C LYS A 182 -21.96 -18.36 -13.35
N ASN A 183 -21.68 -18.29 -12.05
CA ASN A 183 -20.99 -19.34 -11.29
C ASN A 183 -19.63 -19.77 -11.89
N ASN A 184 -18.88 -18.81 -12.46
CA ASN A 184 -17.57 -19.06 -13.07
C ASN A 184 -17.60 -20.08 -14.23
N SER A 185 -18.75 -20.17 -14.93
CA SER A 185 -18.90 -20.97 -16.16
C SER A 185 -17.93 -20.49 -17.23
N LEU A 186 -17.37 -21.42 -18.01
CA LEU A 186 -16.51 -21.12 -19.16
C LEU A 186 -17.26 -20.53 -20.35
N THR A 187 -18.59 -20.53 -20.30
CA THR A 187 -19.45 -20.00 -21.36
C THR A 187 -20.42 -19.00 -20.75
N ALA A 188 -20.33 -17.74 -21.20
CA ALA A 188 -21.28 -16.70 -20.89
C ALA A 188 -22.55 -16.81 -21.74
N GLY A 189 -23.70 -16.59 -21.11
CA GLY A 189 -24.94 -16.34 -21.84
C GLY A 189 -24.96 -14.94 -22.48
N PRO A 190 -25.92 -14.65 -23.38
CA PRO A 190 -26.01 -13.37 -24.09
C PRO A 190 -26.13 -12.14 -23.19
N THR A 191 -26.58 -12.33 -21.94
CA THR A 191 -26.84 -11.26 -20.96
C THR A 191 -25.92 -11.36 -19.75
N ASP A 192 -24.92 -12.25 -19.75
CA ASP A 192 -24.03 -12.37 -18.62
C ASP A 192 -23.03 -11.20 -18.63
N PRO A 193 -22.92 -10.45 -17.51
CA PRO A 193 -22.11 -9.22 -17.46
C PRO A 193 -20.61 -9.51 -17.35
N GLY A 194 -20.21 -10.79 -17.31
CA GLY A 194 -18.82 -11.20 -17.18
C GLY A 194 -18.17 -10.82 -15.86
N VAL A 195 -16.84 -10.82 -15.88
CA VAL A 195 -15.96 -10.57 -14.74
C VAL A 195 -15.29 -9.21 -14.95
N PRO A 196 -15.37 -8.26 -13.99
CA PRO A 196 -14.77 -6.93 -14.15
C PRO A 196 -13.26 -6.95 -14.45
N TRP A 197 -12.54 -7.95 -13.96
CA TRP A 197 -11.11 -8.15 -14.21
C TRP A 197 -10.76 -8.62 -15.63
N GLY A 198 -11.74 -9.02 -16.45
CA GLY A 198 -11.56 -9.25 -17.89
C GLY A 198 -11.52 -7.92 -18.64
N ILE A 199 -10.54 -7.07 -18.30
CA ILE A 199 -10.50 -5.65 -18.69
C ILE A 199 -10.23 -5.49 -20.18
N GLY A 200 -11.04 -4.66 -20.82
CA GLY A 200 -10.83 -4.14 -22.16
C GLY A 200 -11.72 -4.78 -23.21
N ASN A 201 -12.22 -3.95 -24.13
CA ASN A 201 -12.88 -4.37 -25.36
C ASN A 201 -12.79 -3.21 -26.39
N ALA A 202 -13.64 -3.22 -27.42
CA ALA A 202 -13.67 -2.17 -28.43
C ALA A 202 -14.02 -0.76 -27.88
N ASP A 203 -14.67 -0.66 -26.72
CA ASP A 203 -15.05 0.58 -26.06
C ASP A 203 -13.90 1.20 -25.23
N GLY A 204 -12.79 0.49 -25.05
CA GLY A 204 -11.58 1.01 -24.40
C GLY A 204 -10.89 0.03 -23.45
N GLY A 205 -9.88 0.53 -22.73
CA GLY A 205 -9.05 -0.22 -21.80
C GLY A 205 -9.08 0.34 -20.37
N HIS A 206 -7.93 0.32 -19.69
CA HIS A 206 -7.76 0.78 -18.30
C HIS A 206 -8.01 2.29 -18.07
N ASP A 207 -8.11 3.07 -19.13
CA ASP A 207 -8.39 4.51 -19.11
C ASP A 207 -9.84 4.85 -19.50
N ALA A 208 -10.67 3.83 -19.78
CA ALA A 208 -12.06 3.98 -20.18
C ALA A 208 -13.03 3.60 -19.05
N ILE A 209 -14.24 4.15 -19.11
CA ILE A 209 -15.36 3.75 -18.26
C ILE A 209 -16.21 2.74 -19.00
N ASN A 210 -16.63 1.68 -18.31
CA ASN A 210 -17.61 0.74 -18.85
C ASN A 210 -18.91 1.51 -19.21
N PRO A 211 -19.38 1.47 -20.47
CA PRO A 211 -20.57 2.21 -20.89
C PRO A 211 -21.83 1.87 -20.07
N GLU A 212 -21.93 0.66 -19.51
CA GLU A 212 -23.05 0.26 -18.64
C GLU A 212 -23.05 1.00 -17.28
N LEU A 213 -21.89 1.50 -16.83
CA LEU A 213 -21.77 2.26 -15.58
C LEU A 213 -22.01 3.77 -15.76
N GLY A 214 -21.91 4.28 -17.00
CA GLY A 214 -22.08 5.68 -17.35
C GLY A 214 -20.83 6.28 -17.98
N THR A 215 -20.54 7.55 -17.66
CA THR A 215 -19.43 8.33 -18.22
C THR A 215 -18.37 8.67 -17.16
N LEU A 216 -17.22 9.19 -17.59
CA LEU A 216 -16.22 9.74 -16.66
C LEU A 216 -16.79 10.84 -15.77
N LYS A 217 -17.71 11.66 -16.30
CA LYS A 217 -18.40 12.67 -15.50
C LYS A 217 -19.27 12.04 -14.40
N ASP A 218 -19.95 10.93 -14.69
CA ASP A 218 -20.74 10.21 -13.68
C ASP A 218 -19.84 9.61 -12.59
N PHE A 219 -18.63 9.17 -12.97
CA PHE A 219 -17.62 8.73 -12.02
C PHE A 219 -17.13 9.89 -11.13
N ASP A 220 -16.84 11.07 -11.70
CA ASP A 220 -16.48 12.26 -10.93
C ASP A 220 -17.59 12.63 -9.92
N ASP A 221 -18.86 12.53 -10.34
CA ASP A 221 -20.00 12.82 -9.48
C ASP A 221 -20.15 11.75 -8.37
N PHE A 222 -19.88 10.48 -8.65
CA PHE A 222 -19.77 9.42 -7.64
C PHE A 222 -18.68 9.71 -6.60
N VAL A 223 -17.48 10.10 -7.03
CA VAL A 223 -16.36 10.45 -6.14
C VAL A 223 -16.69 11.69 -5.30
N LYS A 224 -17.41 12.68 -5.85
CA LYS A 224 -17.89 13.84 -5.07
C LYS A 224 -18.85 13.41 -3.95
N VAL A 225 -19.74 12.46 -4.21
CA VAL A 225 -20.63 11.91 -3.17
C VAL A 225 -19.82 11.17 -2.10
N ALA A 226 -18.85 10.35 -2.48
CA ALA A 226 -17.94 9.69 -1.54
C ALA A 226 -17.23 10.72 -0.64
N LYS A 227 -16.61 11.73 -1.24
CA LYS A 227 -15.92 12.80 -0.51
C LYS A 227 -16.84 13.57 0.43
N LYS A 228 -18.08 13.88 0.01
CA LYS A 228 -19.08 14.54 0.87
C LYS A 228 -19.42 13.70 2.11
N ASN A 229 -19.38 12.37 1.99
CA ASN A 229 -19.61 11.42 3.07
C ASN A 229 -18.31 10.99 3.79
N LYS A 230 -17.19 11.67 3.53
CA LYS A 230 -15.86 11.37 4.11
C LYS A 230 -15.33 9.97 3.76
N ILE A 231 -15.73 9.44 2.61
CA ILE A 231 -15.25 8.18 2.05
C ILE A 231 -14.19 8.45 0.98
N GLU A 232 -13.02 7.81 1.09
CA GLU A 232 -12.03 7.72 0.02
C GLU A 232 -12.41 6.60 -0.95
N VAL A 233 -12.33 6.82 -2.26
CA VAL A 233 -12.54 5.77 -3.27
C VAL A 233 -11.19 5.15 -3.63
N ALA A 234 -11.09 3.82 -3.52
CA ALA A 234 -9.97 3.04 -4.01
C ALA A 234 -10.41 2.26 -5.26
N LEU A 235 -9.68 2.43 -6.36
CA LEU A 235 -9.90 1.65 -7.59
C LEU A 235 -9.02 0.41 -7.59
N ASP A 236 -9.57 -0.70 -8.07
CA ASP A 236 -8.75 -1.85 -8.44
C ASP A 236 -7.75 -1.44 -9.53
N LEU A 237 -6.49 -1.87 -9.37
CA LEU A 237 -5.47 -1.80 -10.40
C LEU A 237 -5.01 -3.23 -10.74
N ALA A 238 -5.71 -3.85 -11.68
CA ALA A 238 -5.37 -5.17 -12.20
C ALA A 238 -4.60 -5.03 -13.51
N LEU A 239 -3.27 -5.20 -13.47
CA LEU A 239 -2.43 -5.14 -14.67
C LEU A 239 -2.55 -6.42 -15.50
N GLN A 240 -3.65 -6.52 -16.23
CA GLN A 240 -4.00 -7.66 -17.09
C GLN A 240 -4.98 -7.21 -18.19
N CYS A 241 -5.15 -8.00 -19.24
CA CYS A 241 -6.01 -7.66 -20.36
C CYS A 241 -6.87 -8.85 -20.77
N SER A 242 -8.13 -8.61 -21.10
CA SER A 242 -8.91 -9.55 -21.88
C SER A 242 -8.30 -9.70 -23.29
N PRO A 243 -8.66 -10.75 -24.05
CA PRO A 243 -8.25 -10.90 -25.45
C PRO A 243 -8.69 -9.74 -26.36
N ASP A 244 -9.73 -8.99 -25.97
CA ASP A 244 -10.30 -7.90 -26.75
C ASP A 244 -9.71 -6.53 -26.41
N HIS A 245 -8.83 -6.45 -25.39
CA HIS A 245 -8.23 -5.18 -24.98
C HIS A 245 -7.41 -4.55 -26.12
N PRO A 246 -7.48 -3.23 -26.35
CA PRO A 246 -6.74 -2.55 -27.43
C PRO A 246 -5.24 -2.85 -27.47
N TRP A 247 -4.61 -2.96 -26.30
CA TRP A 247 -3.20 -3.30 -26.15
C TRP A 247 -2.79 -4.65 -26.75
N VAL A 248 -3.69 -5.64 -26.85
CA VAL A 248 -3.36 -6.92 -27.49
C VAL A 248 -2.93 -6.70 -28.95
N LYS A 249 -3.53 -5.71 -29.62
CA LYS A 249 -3.18 -5.32 -30.99
C LYS A 249 -2.11 -4.24 -31.05
N SER A 250 -2.20 -3.21 -30.20
CA SER A 250 -1.31 -2.05 -30.29
C SER A 250 0.06 -2.27 -29.64
N ASN A 251 0.16 -3.15 -28.64
CA ASN A 251 1.39 -3.43 -27.89
C ASN A 251 1.61 -4.95 -27.73
N PRO A 252 1.70 -5.70 -28.85
CA PRO A 252 1.81 -7.16 -28.81
C PRO A 252 3.05 -7.68 -28.06
N GLU A 253 4.09 -6.85 -27.90
CA GLU A 253 5.32 -7.14 -27.18
C GLU A 253 5.16 -7.17 -25.66
N TRP A 254 4.05 -6.67 -25.11
CA TRP A 254 3.74 -6.76 -23.68
C TRP A 254 3.25 -8.16 -23.27
N PHE A 255 2.98 -9.02 -24.23
CA PHE A 255 2.40 -10.35 -24.00
C PHE A 255 3.37 -11.45 -24.39
N THR A 256 3.45 -12.48 -23.54
CA THR A 256 4.20 -13.70 -23.89
C THR A 256 3.41 -14.53 -24.89
N LYS A 257 3.93 -14.62 -26.12
CA LYS A 257 3.36 -15.45 -27.19
C LYS A 257 3.97 -16.85 -27.16
N ARG A 258 3.14 -17.84 -27.41
CA ARG A 258 3.54 -19.22 -27.71
C ARG A 258 4.13 -19.30 -29.11
N ALA A 259 4.77 -20.42 -29.41
CA ALA A 259 5.40 -20.67 -30.72
C ALA A 259 4.40 -20.61 -31.90
N ASP A 260 3.12 -20.88 -31.65
CA ASP A 260 2.03 -20.79 -32.63
C ASP A 260 1.44 -19.36 -32.77
N GLY A 261 1.98 -18.39 -32.02
CA GLY A 261 1.53 -17.01 -32.00
C GLY A 261 0.36 -16.71 -31.04
N THR A 262 -0.21 -17.73 -30.39
CA THR A 262 -1.28 -17.54 -29.39
C THR A 262 -0.74 -16.99 -28.07
N ILE A 263 -1.59 -16.33 -27.29
CA ILE A 263 -1.26 -15.89 -25.93
C ILE A 263 -1.91 -16.87 -24.95
N ALA A 264 -1.13 -17.39 -24.01
CA ALA A 264 -1.67 -18.21 -22.94
C ALA A 264 -2.51 -17.34 -22.00
N TYR A 265 -3.67 -17.86 -21.60
CA TYR A 265 -4.49 -17.21 -20.58
C TYR A 265 -3.81 -17.25 -19.21
N ALA A 266 -4.22 -16.37 -18.30
CA ALA A 266 -3.59 -16.26 -16.98
C ALA A 266 -4.02 -17.41 -16.05
N GLU A 267 -3.12 -17.83 -15.15
CA GLU A 267 -3.41 -18.83 -14.13
C GLU A 267 -2.81 -18.40 -12.78
N ASN A 268 -3.49 -18.75 -11.69
CA ASN A 268 -2.92 -18.75 -10.34
C ASN A 268 -3.32 -20.08 -9.68
N PRO A 269 -2.52 -21.14 -9.88
CA PRO A 269 -2.92 -22.51 -9.60
C PRO A 269 -3.53 -22.68 -8.20
N PRO A 270 -4.67 -23.40 -8.08
CA PRO A 270 -5.32 -24.21 -9.12
C PRO A 270 -6.28 -23.42 -10.04
N LYS A 271 -6.38 -22.08 -9.89
CA LYS A 271 -7.35 -21.25 -10.61
C LYS A 271 -6.87 -20.94 -12.03
N LYS A 272 -7.83 -20.93 -12.96
CA LYS A 272 -7.64 -20.60 -14.38
C LYS A 272 -8.52 -19.42 -14.78
N TYR A 273 -7.95 -18.49 -15.54
CA TYR A 273 -8.61 -17.26 -15.99
C TYR A 273 -8.55 -17.21 -17.51
N GLN A 274 -9.49 -17.88 -18.16
CA GLN A 274 -9.57 -18.01 -19.62
C GLN A 274 -10.02 -16.71 -20.32
N ASP A 275 -10.63 -15.81 -19.56
CA ASP A 275 -11.26 -14.55 -19.95
C ASP A 275 -10.29 -13.37 -20.08
#